data_AF-A0AA38ML96-F1
#
_entry.id   AF-A0AA38ML96-F1
#
_cell.length_a   1.000
_cell.length_b   1.000
_cell.length_c   1.000
_cell.angle_alpha   90.00
_cell.angle_beta   90.00
_cell.angle_gamma   90.00
#
_symmetry.space_group_name_H-M   'P 1'
#
loop_
_entity.id
_entity.type
_entity.pdbx_description
1 polymer ?
#
loop_
_entity_poly.entity_id
_entity_poly.type
_entity_poly.pdbx_seq_one_letter_code
_entity_poly.pdbx_strand_id
1 'polypeptide(L)'
;MYYSRTEDYIYGLETINSNSITEHPKVANKMACFVANGLSASFTIVAGYFFHSSMPASDFHSLTLQVIKLLTDCGFMVLRIVTDNHPPNVGLFKNLCGGTLENYFNHPYLPMPIFLSFDYCHAIKNARNLFLSHNMNSTTGVISSSYLKALYGLQRGWPLKPVRYLTKKHLYPSNLEKMNVLRAVQIFSPTVTSALKLLKEEKYEDFVDSDATILYMENMFHFFQVHNISSRRHYIHALDGNVAPYVNISDQRLHWLNTTFQNYIDDIQSTSASTGYKCLSSETAHALKFIAKSTFLCVQFLLTQAGFYYVLTRSFSSDAVEATFSHIRLKGGSNDTTDARAAEYALRQILRTGILKSSSSANTARTLSHISRNELSHQRSTVAEFAEEDVEELFLPTDLRFKIHSLQRNEIPEMNLYSASVAFLSGYIIMKLQKKINVMTALPH
;
A
#
# COMPACT_ATOMS: atom_id res chain seq x y z
N MET A 1 0.70 9.76 33.07
CA MET A 1 1.90 9.49 33.88
C MET A 1 1.56 8.42 34.90
N TYR A 2 2.45 7.47 35.15
CA TYR A 2 2.22 6.38 36.11
C TYR A 2 3.52 6.07 36.85
N TYR A 3 3.49 6.00 38.18
CA TYR A 3 4.65 5.62 38.99
C TYR A 3 4.57 4.15 39.37
N SER A 4 5.62 3.40 39.04
CA SER A 4 5.80 1.99 39.38
C SER A 4 6.64 1.88 40.64
N ARG A 5 6.02 1.49 41.77
CA ARG A 5 6.72 1.32 43.05
C ARG A 5 7.77 0.22 43.01
N THR A 6 7.56 -0.82 42.20
CA THR A 6 8.46 -1.98 42.12
C THR A 6 9.72 -1.70 41.32
N GLU A 7 9.63 -0.81 40.32
CA GLU A 7 10.75 -0.44 39.45
C GLU A 7 11.37 0.91 39.85
N ASP A 8 10.78 1.58 40.84
CA ASP A 8 11.08 2.97 41.21
C ASP A 8 11.18 3.90 39.98
N TYR A 9 10.18 3.81 39.09
CA TYR A 9 10.22 4.42 37.77
C TYR A 9 8.91 5.12 37.41
N ILE A 10 9.01 6.31 36.81
CA ILE A 10 7.88 7.12 36.35
C ILE A 10 7.71 6.95 34.83
N TYR A 11 6.63 6.28 34.44
CA TYR A 11 6.22 6.13 33.06
C TYR A 11 5.49 7.37 32.52
N GLY A 12 5.72 7.66 31.24
CA GLY A 12 5.05 8.72 30.49
C GLY A 12 5.75 10.08 30.53
N LEU A 13 7.01 10.11 30.96
CA LEU A 13 7.91 11.25 30.80
C LEU A 13 8.64 11.18 29.45
N GLU A 14 9.15 12.33 29.00
CA GLU A 14 10.01 12.36 27.80
C GLU A 14 11.31 11.58 28.01
N THR A 15 11.74 10.84 26.98
CA THR A 15 12.95 10.01 27.02
C THR A 15 14.03 10.41 26.01
N ILE A 16 13.84 11.50 25.24
CA ILE A 16 14.81 11.94 24.22
C ILE A 16 16.13 12.41 24.85
N ASN A 17 16.06 13.07 26.00
CA ASN A 17 17.19 13.73 26.67
C ASN A 17 17.46 13.15 28.06
N SER A 18 17.42 11.82 28.20
CA SER A 18 17.59 11.14 29.50
C SER A 18 18.91 11.47 30.23
N ASN A 19 19.89 12.04 29.52
CA ASN A 19 21.20 12.40 30.08
C ASN A 19 21.27 13.83 30.63
N SER A 20 20.24 14.66 30.43
CA SER A 20 20.12 15.97 31.04
C SER A 20 18.95 15.95 32.00
N ILE A 21 19.22 16.03 33.30
CA ILE A 21 18.20 16.23 34.33
C ILE A 21 17.59 17.61 34.05
N THR A 22 16.50 17.66 33.29
CA THR A 22 15.75 18.90 33.11
C THR A 22 15.03 19.19 34.43
N GLU A 23 15.18 20.40 34.96
CA GLU A 23 14.53 20.86 36.21
C GLU A 23 13.00 20.68 36.21
N HIS A 24 12.39 20.51 35.02
CA HIS A 24 10.97 20.28 34.85
C HIS A 24 10.70 19.05 33.95
N PRO A 25 10.32 17.89 34.53
CA PRO A 25 9.99 16.70 33.75
C PRO A 25 8.74 16.94 32.90
N LYS A 26 8.85 16.74 31.59
CA LYS A 26 7.75 16.92 30.64
C LYS A 26 6.97 15.63 30.42
N VAL A 27 5.65 15.73 30.36
CA VAL A 27 4.76 14.61 30.03
C VAL A 27 4.77 14.38 28.52
N ALA A 28 5.06 13.15 28.11
CA ALA A 28 5.01 12.76 26.71
C ALA A 28 3.56 12.51 26.24
N ASN A 29 3.28 12.85 24.98
CA ASN A 29 1.99 12.58 24.32
C ASN A 29 2.14 11.81 22.99
N LYS A 30 3.37 11.55 22.56
CA LYS A 30 3.73 10.83 21.34
C LYS A 30 4.85 9.84 21.63
N MET A 31 4.93 8.81 20.77
CA MET A 31 6.00 7.83 20.77
C MET A 31 6.60 7.78 19.38
N ALA A 32 7.90 8.05 19.27
CA ALA A 32 8.70 7.80 18.08
C ALA A 32 9.26 6.38 18.16
N CYS A 33 9.24 5.65 17.05
CA CYS A 33 9.71 4.28 16.99
C CYS A 33 10.57 4.07 15.73
N PHE A 34 11.76 3.54 15.92
CA PHE A 34 12.67 3.12 14.86
C PHE A 34 12.56 1.61 14.72
N VAL A 35 12.10 1.16 13.55
CA VAL A 35 11.91 -0.27 13.26
C VAL A 35 12.83 -0.66 12.11
N ALA A 36 13.74 -1.58 12.38
CA ALA A 36 14.59 -2.18 11.36
C ALA A 36 13.84 -3.34 10.70
N ASN A 37 13.81 -3.33 9.36
CA ASN A 37 13.15 -4.34 8.56
C ASN A 37 14.14 -4.93 7.56
N GLY A 38 14.23 -6.26 7.51
CA GLY A 38 15.18 -6.95 6.66
C GLY A 38 14.80 -6.90 5.17
N LEU A 39 15.81 -6.65 4.33
CA LEU A 39 15.66 -6.66 2.86
C LEU A 39 16.02 -8.01 2.24
N SER A 40 17.11 -8.63 2.69
CA SER A 40 17.58 -9.94 2.23
C SER A 40 16.97 -11.11 3.00
N ALA A 41 16.69 -10.90 4.29
CA ALA A 41 16.07 -11.88 5.17
C ALA A 41 14.77 -11.30 5.75
N SER A 42 13.77 -12.16 6.00
CA SER A 42 12.53 -11.73 6.62
C SER A 42 12.72 -11.59 8.13
N PHE A 43 12.89 -10.35 8.60
CA PHE A 43 12.84 -10.02 10.01
C PHE A 43 12.36 -8.58 10.20
N THR A 44 11.78 -8.31 11.35
CA THR A 44 11.39 -6.96 11.78
C THR A 44 11.69 -6.84 13.26
N ILE A 45 12.45 -5.81 13.65
CA ILE A 45 12.84 -5.56 15.04
C ILE A 45 12.71 -4.08 15.36
N VAL A 46 12.27 -3.79 16.58
CA VAL A 46 12.27 -2.41 17.09
C VAL A 46 13.70 -2.09 17.52
N ALA A 47 14.36 -1.20 16.78
CA ALA A 47 15.74 -0.78 17.03
C ALA A 47 15.82 0.30 18.13
N GLY A 48 14.75 1.08 18.32
CA GLY A 48 14.67 2.07 19.39
C GLY A 48 13.29 2.71 19.47
N TYR A 49 12.92 3.21 20.64
CA TYR A 49 11.68 3.96 20.85
C TYR A 49 11.91 5.09 21.84
N PHE A 50 11.19 6.20 21.65
CA PHE A 50 11.32 7.41 22.46
C PHE A 50 9.97 8.04 22.71
N PHE A 51 9.67 8.36 23.97
CA PHE A 51 8.49 9.12 24.35
C PHE A 51 8.80 10.61 24.32
N HIS A 52 7.90 11.40 23.74
CA HIS A 52 8.10 12.84 23.62
C HIS A 52 6.77 13.62 23.54
N SER A 53 6.83 14.93 23.80
CA SER A 53 5.75 15.89 23.55
C SER A 53 5.92 16.62 22.22
N SER A 54 7.18 16.94 21.90
CA SER A 54 7.63 17.52 20.63
C SER A 54 9.01 16.98 20.31
N MET A 55 9.32 16.80 19.03
CA MET A 55 10.64 16.33 18.59
C MET A 55 11.16 17.30 17.52
N PRO A 56 12.06 18.22 17.90
CA PRO A 56 12.76 19.06 16.94
C PRO A 56 13.52 18.22 15.92
N ALA A 57 13.69 18.75 14.70
CA ALA A 57 14.38 18.04 13.63
C ALA A 57 15.87 17.74 13.96
N SER A 58 16.50 18.55 14.83
CA SER A 58 17.87 18.34 15.32
C SER A 58 17.99 17.09 16.21
N ASP A 59 17.04 16.92 17.12
CA ASP A 59 17.01 15.79 18.05
C ASP A 59 16.68 14.52 17.28
N PHE A 60 15.72 14.62 16.36
CA PHE A 60 15.37 13.49 15.51
C PHE A 60 16.54 13.04 14.62
N HIS A 61 17.29 14.00 14.07
CA HIS A 61 18.51 13.74 13.32
C HIS A 61 19.55 13.02 14.18
N SER A 62 19.79 13.51 15.40
CA SER A 62 20.75 12.92 16.33
C SER A 62 20.37 11.49 16.73
N LEU A 63 19.10 11.25 17.06
CA LEU A 63 18.58 9.91 17.36
C LEU A 63 18.69 8.97 16.15
N THR A 64 18.39 9.46 14.95
CA THR A 64 18.51 8.67 13.72
C THR A 64 19.96 8.22 13.48
N LEU A 65 20.94 9.12 13.66
CA LEU A 65 22.35 8.77 13.54
C LEU A 65 22.80 7.77 14.62
N GLN A 66 22.32 7.90 15.86
CA GLN A 66 22.59 6.93 16.92
C GLN A 66 22.05 5.54 16.59
N VAL A 67 20.82 5.45 16.06
CA VAL A 67 20.22 4.18 15.64
C VAL A 67 21.02 3.56 14.49
N ILE A 68 21.44 4.35 13.50
CA ILE A 68 22.29 3.88 12.39
C ILE A 68 23.60 3.32 12.95
N LYS A 69 24.24 4.03 13.89
CA LYS A 69 25.47 3.57 14.54
C LYS A 69 25.28 2.23 15.24
N LEU A 70 24.26 2.11 16.10
CA LEU A 70 23.98 0.88 16.84
C LEU A 70 23.72 -0.31 15.91
N LEU A 71 22.94 -0.10 14.84
CA LEU A 71 22.70 -1.15 13.84
C LEU A 71 24.00 -1.55 13.13
N THR A 72 24.86 -0.58 12.81
CA THR A 72 26.17 -0.83 12.19
C THR A 72 27.09 -1.61 13.12
N ASP A 73 27.16 -1.23 14.40
CA ASP A 73 27.95 -1.91 15.43
C ASP A 73 27.49 -3.37 15.65
N CYS A 74 26.19 -3.65 15.45
CA CYS A 74 25.63 -5.00 15.43
C CYS A 74 25.88 -5.77 14.13
N GLY A 75 26.55 -5.18 13.13
CA GLY A 75 26.85 -5.80 11.84
C GLY A 75 25.74 -5.67 10.78
N PHE A 76 24.70 -4.88 11.03
CA PHE A 76 23.68 -4.58 10.01
C PHE A 76 24.12 -3.43 9.11
N MET A 77 23.78 -3.51 7.83
CA MET A 77 23.97 -2.42 6.88
C MET A 77 22.65 -1.69 6.66
N VAL A 78 22.57 -0.42 7.10
CA VAL A 78 21.38 0.40 6.87
C VAL A 78 21.40 0.94 5.45
N LEU A 79 20.47 0.46 4.62
CA LEU A 79 20.42 0.78 3.19
C LEU A 79 19.41 1.87 2.85
N ARG A 80 18.31 1.97 3.62
CA ARG A 80 17.19 2.87 3.32
C ARG A 80 16.50 3.33 4.61
N ILE A 81 16.08 4.59 4.63
CA ILE A 81 15.21 5.17 5.66
C ILE A 81 13.89 5.56 5.00
N VAL A 82 12.78 5.17 5.63
CA VAL A 82 11.43 5.45 5.14
C VAL A 82 10.60 6.11 6.23
N THR A 83 9.97 7.24 5.90
CA THR A 83 9.09 7.99 6.82
C THR A 83 7.80 8.38 6.11
N ASP A 84 6.83 8.96 6.83
CA ASP A 84 5.75 9.70 6.16
C ASP A 84 6.27 11.06 5.64
N ASN A 85 5.45 11.76 4.85
CA ASN A 85 5.75 13.10 4.32
C ASN A 85 5.25 14.22 5.27
N HIS A 86 5.39 14.05 6.58
CA HIS A 86 5.05 15.09 7.57
C HIS A 86 6.22 16.08 7.77
N PRO A 87 5.99 17.38 8.04
CA PRO A 87 7.06 18.39 8.03
C PRO A 87 8.32 18.11 8.88
N PRO A 88 8.26 17.53 10.10
CA PRO A 88 9.45 17.14 10.87
C PRO A 88 10.28 16.04 10.18
N ASN A 89 9.64 15.10 9.47
CA ASN A 89 10.33 14.05 8.70
C ASN A 89 11.01 14.65 7.46
N VAL A 90 10.38 15.61 6.81
CA VAL A 90 11.00 16.39 5.73
C VAL A 90 12.21 17.17 6.25
N GLY A 91 12.09 17.77 7.44
CA GLY A 91 13.20 18.44 8.12
C GLY A 91 14.35 17.49 8.48
N LEU A 92 14.04 16.29 8.96
CA LEU A 92 15.01 15.23 9.21
C LEU A 92 15.81 14.90 7.94
N PHE A 93 15.12 14.65 6.82
CA PHE A 93 15.80 14.33 5.55
C PHE A 93 16.68 15.47 5.07
N LYS A 94 16.23 16.72 5.18
CA LYS A 94 17.07 17.89 4.89
C LYS A 94 18.32 17.91 5.77
N ASN A 95 18.18 17.68 7.07
CA ASN A 95 19.32 17.70 7.99
C ASN A 95 20.33 16.58 7.67
N LEU A 96 19.87 15.38 7.34
CA LEU A 96 20.73 14.25 6.93
C LEU A 96 21.54 14.57 5.66
N CYS A 97 20.98 15.41 4.78
CA CYS A 97 21.59 15.81 3.50
C CYS A 97 22.22 17.21 3.55
N GLY A 98 22.55 17.75 4.74
CA GLY A 98 23.25 19.05 4.85
C GLY A 98 22.41 20.28 4.49
N GLY A 99 21.08 20.16 4.49
CA GLY A 99 20.11 21.26 4.31
C GLY A 99 19.24 21.13 3.06
N THR A 100 19.62 20.31 2.09
CA THR A 100 18.86 20.04 0.86
C THR A 100 18.06 18.75 1.00
N LEU A 101 16.90 18.66 0.33
CA LEU A 101 16.10 17.43 0.35
C LEU A 101 16.54 16.54 -0.82
N GLU A 102 17.41 15.57 -0.53
CA GLU A 102 17.97 14.65 -1.53
C GLU A 102 17.53 13.20 -1.27
N ASN A 103 17.61 12.36 -2.30
CA ASN A 103 17.15 10.97 -2.21
C ASN A 103 18.13 10.03 -1.50
N TYR A 104 19.31 10.50 -1.13
CA TYR A 104 20.29 9.74 -0.38
C TYR A 104 21.29 10.66 0.31
N PHE A 105 22.03 10.11 1.25
CA PHE A 105 23.23 10.71 1.83
C PHE A 105 24.28 9.62 2.06
N ASN A 106 25.53 10.00 2.32
CA ASN A 106 26.59 9.03 2.57
C ASN A 106 26.44 8.41 3.96
N HIS A 107 26.55 7.09 4.05
CA HIS A 107 26.50 6.38 5.32
C HIS A 107 27.64 6.88 6.22
N PRO A 108 27.37 7.34 7.46
CA PRO A 108 28.40 7.96 8.31
C PRO A 108 29.55 7.03 8.70
N TYR A 109 29.31 5.72 8.63
CA TYR A 109 30.24 4.67 9.10
C TYR A 109 30.69 3.67 8.02
N LEU A 110 30.13 3.72 6.81
CA LEU A 110 30.36 2.72 5.76
C LEU A 110 30.51 3.43 4.39
N PRO A 111 31.30 2.91 3.44
CA PRO A 111 31.50 3.53 2.12
C PRO A 111 30.34 3.23 1.16
N MET A 112 29.12 3.61 1.55
CA MET A 112 27.89 3.33 0.79
C MET A 112 26.82 4.41 1.05
N PRO A 113 25.85 4.61 0.15
CA PRO A 113 24.76 5.54 0.37
C PRO A 113 23.66 4.93 1.26
N ILE A 114 22.93 5.79 1.97
CA ILE A 114 21.64 5.48 2.60
C ILE A 114 20.56 6.20 1.79
N PHE A 115 19.61 5.45 1.22
CA PHE A 115 18.51 6.01 0.44
C PHE A 115 17.38 6.52 1.33
N LEU A 116 16.83 7.68 1.00
CA LEU A 116 15.75 8.33 1.71
C LEU A 116 14.46 8.25 0.88
N SER A 117 13.34 7.90 1.50
CA SER A 117 12.05 7.81 0.83
C SER A 117 10.90 8.18 1.77
N PHE A 118 9.83 8.69 1.19
CA PHE A 118 8.54 8.71 1.88
C PHE A 118 7.78 7.39 1.66
N ASP A 119 6.74 7.16 2.45
CA ASP A 119 5.87 6.01 2.30
C ASP A 119 4.91 6.16 1.11
N TYR A 120 4.98 5.22 0.16
CA TYR A 120 4.15 5.19 -1.04
C TYR A 120 2.66 4.94 -0.74
N CYS A 121 2.32 4.21 0.31
CA CYS A 121 0.93 4.00 0.76
C CYS A 121 0.31 5.34 1.18
N HIS A 122 1.09 6.20 1.85
CA HIS A 122 0.65 7.55 2.22
C HIS A 122 0.52 8.46 1.00
N ALA A 123 1.49 8.43 0.08
CA ALA A 123 1.41 9.21 -1.16
C ALA A 123 0.17 8.87 -1.99
N ILE A 124 -0.15 7.58 -2.14
CA ILE A 124 -1.37 7.13 -2.86
C ILE A 124 -2.66 7.56 -2.14
N LYS A 125 -2.70 7.52 -0.81
CA LYS A 125 -3.85 8.05 -0.05
C LYS A 125 -4.07 9.54 -0.34
N ASN A 126 -2.99 10.33 -0.36
CA ASN A 126 -3.05 11.77 -0.64
C ASN A 126 -3.49 12.04 -2.08
N ALA A 127 -2.90 11.35 -3.06
CA ALA A 127 -3.29 11.44 -4.47
C ALA A 127 -4.78 11.13 -4.66
N ARG A 128 -5.27 10.05 -4.04
CA ARG A 128 -6.69 9.70 -4.04
C ARG A 128 -7.56 10.79 -3.42
N ASN A 129 -7.18 11.32 -2.26
CA ASN A 129 -7.97 12.34 -1.58
C ASN A 129 -8.11 13.62 -2.43
N LEU A 130 -7.02 14.04 -3.09
CA LEU A 130 -7.03 15.19 -4.00
C LEU A 130 -7.92 14.93 -5.23
N PHE A 131 -7.75 13.76 -5.87
CA PHE A 131 -8.59 13.30 -6.99
C PHE A 131 -10.10 13.31 -6.68
N LEU A 132 -10.50 12.92 -5.47
CA LEU A 132 -11.91 12.97 -5.06
C LEU A 132 -12.41 14.38 -4.71
N SER A 133 -11.50 15.29 -4.36
CA SER A 133 -11.84 16.62 -3.84
C SER A 133 -12.02 17.68 -4.93
N HIS A 134 -11.28 17.59 -6.03
CA HIS A 134 -11.36 18.54 -7.13
C HIS A 134 -10.89 17.90 -8.44
N ASN A 135 -11.23 18.56 -9.55
CA ASN A 135 -10.73 18.18 -10.86
C ASN A 135 -9.30 18.69 -11.03
N MET A 136 -8.52 17.95 -11.81
CA MET A 136 -7.19 18.33 -12.26
C MET A 136 -7.18 18.31 -13.79
N ASN A 137 -6.09 18.77 -14.40
CA ASN A 137 -5.92 18.73 -15.84
C ASN A 137 -4.54 18.18 -16.22
N SER A 138 -4.46 17.59 -17.40
CA SER A 138 -3.24 17.07 -18.02
C SER A 138 -3.27 17.39 -19.50
N THR A 139 -2.16 17.20 -20.22
CA THR A 139 -2.14 17.31 -21.69
C THR A 139 -3.19 16.43 -22.38
N THR A 140 -3.61 15.34 -21.74
CA THR A 140 -4.64 14.42 -22.24
C THR A 140 -6.07 14.85 -21.96
N GLY A 141 -6.28 15.88 -21.13
CA GLY A 141 -7.59 16.40 -20.75
C GLY A 141 -7.87 16.38 -19.24
N VAL A 142 -9.14 16.61 -18.90
CA VAL A 142 -9.60 16.82 -17.52
C VAL A 142 -9.66 15.51 -16.75
N ILE A 143 -9.00 15.49 -15.60
CA ILE A 143 -9.00 14.39 -14.65
C ILE A 143 -10.07 14.67 -13.60
N SER A 144 -11.11 13.84 -13.55
CA SER A 144 -12.28 14.07 -12.70
C SER A 144 -12.78 12.79 -12.04
N SER A 145 -13.08 12.87 -10.74
CA SER A 145 -13.76 11.78 -10.02
C SER A 145 -15.26 11.66 -10.35
N SER A 146 -15.82 12.57 -11.18
CA SER A 146 -17.22 12.50 -11.61
C SER A 146 -17.55 11.19 -12.34
N TYR A 147 -16.65 10.71 -13.19
CA TYR A 147 -16.84 9.45 -13.93
C TYR A 147 -17.04 8.26 -12.98
N LEU A 148 -16.34 8.21 -11.84
CA LEU A 148 -16.53 7.15 -10.85
C LEU A 148 -17.84 7.30 -10.07
N LYS A 149 -18.28 8.54 -9.82
CA LYS A 149 -19.57 8.82 -9.18
C LYS A 149 -20.72 8.43 -10.11
N ALA A 150 -20.59 8.71 -11.42
CA ALA A 150 -21.51 8.28 -12.46
C ALA A 150 -21.56 6.75 -12.55
N LEU A 151 -20.39 6.07 -12.63
CA LEU A 151 -20.29 4.61 -12.61
C LEU A 151 -21.00 4.00 -11.39
N TYR A 152 -20.77 4.56 -10.20
CA TYR A 152 -21.41 4.09 -8.97
C TYR A 152 -22.94 4.25 -8.99
N GLY A 153 -23.44 5.37 -9.53
CA GLY A 153 -24.88 5.60 -9.70
C GLY A 153 -25.50 4.63 -10.70
N LEU A 154 -24.86 4.49 -11.86
CA LEU A 154 -25.30 3.66 -12.99
C LEU A 154 -25.34 2.17 -12.62
N GLN A 155 -24.30 1.63 -11.97
CA GLN A 155 -24.30 0.23 -11.53
C GLN A 155 -25.25 -0.08 -10.36
N ARG A 156 -25.85 0.93 -9.70
CA ARG A 156 -26.78 0.70 -8.58
C ARG A 156 -28.08 0.05 -9.06
N GLY A 157 -28.54 0.40 -10.27
CA GLY A 157 -29.75 -0.15 -10.88
C GLY A 157 -29.56 -1.51 -11.53
N TRP A 158 -28.32 -2.03 -11.54
CA TRP A 158 -28.00 -3.23 -12.31
C TRP A 158 -28.00 -4.50 -11.46
N PRO A 159 -28.53 -5.61 -12.01
CA PRO A 159 -28.52 -6.90 -11.33
C PRO A 159 -27.07 -7.41 -11.12
N LEU A 160 -26.18 -7.11 -12.07
CA LEU A 160 -24.76 -7.46 -12.01
C LEU A 160 -23.92 -6.19 -12.05
N LYS A 161 -23.15 -5.96 -10.99
CA LYS A 161 -22.27 -4.80 -10.87
C LYS A 161 -20.90 -5.10 -11.47
N PRO A 162 -20.40 -4.30 -12.43
CA PRO A 162 -19.05 -4.46 -12.98
C PRO A 162 -17.99 -4.26 -11.88
N VAL A 163 -18.20 -3.30 -10.97
CA VAL A 163 -17.30 -3.06 -9.83
C VAL A 163 -18.02 -3.32 -8.50
N ARG A 164 -18.01 -4.59 -8.08
CA ARG A 164 -18.76 -5.07 -6.89
C ARG A 164 -18.34 -4.43 -5.57
N TYR A 165 -17.05 -4.14 -5.38
CA TYR A 165 -16.54 -3.54 -4.14
C TYR A 165 -16.66 -2.02 -4.10
N LEU A 166 -17.11 -1.35 -5.18
CA LEU A 166 -17.26 0.10 -5.18
C LEU A 166 -18.44 0.50 -4.30
N THR A 167 -18.15 1.24 -3.23
CA THR A 167 -19.13 1.66 -2.22
C THR A 167 -19.09 3.16 -2.00
N LYS A 168 -20.11 3.75 -1.37
CA LYS A 168 -20.10 5.16 -0.94
C LYS A 168 -18.82 5.55 -0.19
N LYS A 169 -18.29 4.67 0.68
CA LYS A 169 -17.04 4.85 1.43
C LYS A 169 -15.77 5.00 0.58
N HIS A 170 -15.81 4.60 -0.69
CA HIS A 170 -14.71 4.83 -1.63
C HIS A 170 -14.75 6.28 -2.13
N LEU A 171 -15.92 6.73 -2.57
CA LEU A 171 -16.12 8.02 -3.26
C LEU A 171 -16.31 9.20 -2.32
N TYR A 172 -16.85 8.95 -1.13
CA TYR A 172 -17.16 9.94 -0.10
C TYR A 172 -16.58 9.49 1.24
N PRO A 173 -15.25 9.38 1.38
CA PRO A 173 -14.62 8.86 2.58
C PRO A 173 -14.72 9.86 3.74
N SER A 174 -15.15 9.38 4.91
CA SER A 174 -14.95 10.06 6.20
C SER A 174 -13.47 10.16 6.58
N ASN A 175 -13.12 10.91 7.62
CA ASN A 175 -11.73 11.08 8.06
C ASN A 175 -11.03 9.74 8.37
N LEU A 176 -11.75 8.77 8.96
CA LEU A 176 -11.21 7.42 9.19
C LEU A 176 -11.00 6.65 7.87
N GLU A 177 -11.94 6.76 6.94
CA GLU A 177 -11.88 6.07 5.65
C GLU A 177 -10.84 6.68 4.69
N LYS A 178 -10.47 7.95 4.89
CA LYS A 178 -9.35 8.59 4.19
C LYS A 178 -8.03 7.91 4.48
N MET A 179 -7.87 7.33 5.68
CA MET A 179 -6.66 6.63 6.11
C MET A 179 -6.54 5.20 5.56
N ASN A 180 -7.61 4.63 5.00
CA ASN A 180 -7.62 3.25 4.55
C ASN A 180 -6.93 3.10 3.18
N VAL A 181 -5.77 2.44 3.16
CA VAL A 181 -4.96 2.23 1.94
C VAL A 181 -5.66 1.35 0.93
N LEU A 182 -6.34 0.28 1.37
CA LEU A 182 -7.06 -0.64 0.47
C LEU A 182 -8.08 0.10 -0.40
N ARG A 183 -8.94 0.92 0.23
CA ARG A 183 -9.94 1.71 -0.48
C ARG A 183 -9.31 2.72 -1.42
N ALA A 184 -8.17 3.31 -1.04
CA ALA A 184 -7.47 4.26 -1.89
C ALA A 184 -6.96 3.60 -3.18
N VAL A 185 -6.35 2.41 -3.06
CA VAL A 185 -5.82 1.64 -4.19
C VAL A 185 -6.95 1.07 -5.05
N GLN A 186 -8.03 0.57 -4.44
CA GLN A 186 -9.17 -0.03 -5.15
C GLN A 186 -9.85 0.94 -6.12
N ILE A 187 -9.85 2.24 -5.83
CA ILE A 187 -10.37 3.26 -6.74
C ILE A 187 -9.60 3.26 -8.06
N PHE A 188 -8.28 3.10 -8.01
CA PHE A 188 -7.40 3.13 -9.19
C PHE A 188 -7.28 1.77 -9.90
N SER A 189 -7.92 0.73 -9.39
CA SER A 189 -7.72 -0.64 -9.87
C SER A 189 -8.15 -0.89 -11.33
N PRO A 190 -7.56 -1.91 -12.00
CA PRO A 190 -7.89 -2.27 -13.38
C PRO A 190 -9.36 -2.59 -13.60
N THR A 191 -10.06 -3.14 -12.62
CA THR A 191 -11.50 -3.40 -12.71
C THR A 191 -12.30 -2.11 -12.89
N VAL A 192 -11.91 -1.03 -12.20
CA VAL A 192 -12.60 0.26 -12.32
C VAL A 192 -12.25 0.90 -13.66
N THR A 193 -10.96 0.93 -14.02
CA THR A 193 -10.54 1.54 -15.30
C THR A 193 -11.10 0.78 -16.51
N SER A 194 -11.19 -0.55 -16.45
CA SER A 194 -11.83 -1.36 -17.50
C SER A 194 -13.33 -1.09 -17.60
N ALA A 195 -14.03 -0.88 -16.47
CA ALA A 195 -15.44 -0.51 -16.50
C ALA A 195 -15.66 0.87 -17.13
N LEU A 196 -14.78 1.84 -16.85
CA LEU A 196 -14.82 3.16 -17.50
C LEU A 196 -14.52 3.08 -19.00
N LYS A 197 -13.50 2.30 -19.40
CA LYS A 197 -13.17 2.04 -20.81
C LYS A 197 -14.35 1.45 -21.58
N LEU A 198 -15.01 0.44 -21.01
CA LEU A 198 -16.17 -0.18 -21.64
C LEU A 198 -17.36 0.79 -21.77
N LEU A 199 -17.65 1.60 -20.75
CA LEU A 199 -18.70 2.63 -20.83
C LEU A 199 -18.40 3.71 -21.89
N LYS A 200 -17.12 4.05 -22.06
CA LYS A 200 -16.66 4.93 -23.13
C LYS A 200 -16.86 4.27 -24.51
N GLU A 201 -16.45 3.01 -24.68
CA GLU A 201 -16.60 2.25 -25.95
C GLU A 201 -18.07 2.14 -26.37
N GLU A 202 -18.96 1.93 -25.41
CA GLU A 202 -20.42 1.92 -25.57
C GLU A 202 -21.03 3.33 -25.74
N LYS A 203 -20.20 4.38 -25.77
CA LYS A 203 -20.57 5.78 -26.01
C LYS A 203 -21.64 6.32 -25.05
N TYR A 204 -21.60 5.91 -23.78
CA TYR A 204 -22.40 6.58 -22.75
C TYR A 204 -21.94 8.04 -22.64
N GLU A 205 -22.89 8.99 -22.77
CA GLU A 205 -22.60 10.43 -22.83
C GLU A 205 -21.70 10.92 -21.68
N ASP A 206 -21.94 10.42 -20.46
CA ASP A 206 -21.17 10.78 -19.27
C ASP A 206 -19.71 10.31 -19.29
N PHE A 207 -19.28 9.47 -20.24
CA PHE A 207 -17.99 8.77 -20.24
C PHE A 207 -17.11 9.02 -21.48
N VAL A 208 -17.62 9.74 -22.49
CA VAL A 208 -16.92 9.94 -23.77
C VAL A 208 -15.52 10.54 -23.57
N ASP A 209 -15.39 11.51 -22.66
CA ASP A 209 -14.13 12.23 -22.38
C ASP A 209 -13.36 11.68 -21.17
N SER A 210 -13.55 10.41 -20.82
CA SER A 210 -12.96 9.82 -19.60
C SER A 210 -11.47 9.44 -19.71
N ASP A 211 -10.83 9.64 -20.87
CA ASP A 211 -9.45 9.19 -21.15
C ASP A 211 -8.40 9.67 -20.16
N ALA A 212 -8.37 10.96 -19.88
CA ALA A 212 -7.41 11.55 -18.96
C ALA A 212 -7.58 10.98 -17.53
N THR A 213 -8.83 10.74 -17.13
CA THR A 213 -9.14 10.12 -15.83
C THR A 213 -8.68 8.68 -15.79
N ILE A 214 -8.97 7.89 -16.83
CA ILE A 214 -8.53 6.50 -16.96
C ILE A 214 -7.00 6.43 -16.88
N LEU A 215 -6.29 7.25 -17.64
CA LEU A 215 -4.82 7.30 -17.65
C LEU A 215 -4.26 7.67 -16.27
N TYR A 216 -4.86 8.64 -15.58
CA TYR A 216 -4.47 9.00 -14.22
C TYR A 216 -4.60 7.83 -13.26
N MET A 217 -5.73 7.13 -13.30
CA MET A 217 -5.99 5.97 -12.45
C MET A 217 -5.00 4.84 -12.75
N GLU A 218 -4.73 4.56 -14.02
CA GLU A 218 -3.75 3.54 -14.45
C GLU A 218 -2.33 3.88 -13.99
N ASN A 219 -1.89 5.13 -14.14
CA ASN A 219 -0.58 5.58 -13.67
C ASN A 219 -0.45 5.52 -12.13
N MET A 220 -1.49 5.91 -11.38
CA MET A 220 -1.47 5.80 -9.92
C MET A 220 -1.48 4.34 -9.45
N PHE A 221 -2.23 3.47 -10.12
CA PHE A 221 -2.24 2.05 -9.81
C PHE A 221 -0.90 1.39 -10.15
N HIS A 222 -0.34 1.69 -11.32
CA HIS A 222 0.97 1.19 -11.72
C HIS A 222 2.06 1.66 -10.73
N PHE A 223 2.05 2.93 -10.33
CA PHE A 223 2.92 3.44 -9.26
C PHE A 223 2.79 2.62 -7.97
N PHE A 224 1.57 2.28 -7.55
CA PHE A 224 1.38 1.43 -6.38
C PHE A 224 1.95 0.02 -6.59
N GLN A 225 1.68 -0.61 -7.74
CA GLN A 225 2.14 -1.98 -8.03
C GLN A 225 3.66 -2.12 -7.98
N VAL A 226 4.38 -1.21 -8.63
CA VAL A 226 5.84 -1.26 -8.75
C VAL A 226 6.57 -1.02 -7.41
N HIS A 227 5.91 -0.38 -6.45
CA HIS A 227 6.40 -0.21 -5.08
C HIS A 227 5.94 -1.32 -4.12
N ASN A 228 5.00 -2.16 -4.54
CA ASN A 228 4.31 -3.10 -3.69
C ASN A 228 4.55 -4.56 -4.11
N ILE A 229 5.79 -4.88 -4.45
CA ILE A 229 6.21 -6.22 -4.89
C ILE A 229 6.62 -7.03 -3.65
N SER A 230 5.87 -8.07 -3.30
CA SER A 230 6.06 -8.86 -2.06
C SER A 230 6.60 -10.27 -2.25
N SER A 231 6.54 -10.79 -3.46
CA SER A 231 6.77 -12.21 -3.70
C SER A 231 7.40 -12.44 -5.06
N ARG A 232 8.25 -13.47 -5.10
CA ARG A 232 8.87 -13.96 -6.33
C ARG A 232 7.90 -14.60 -7.31
N ARG A 233 6.71 -15.00 -6.87
CA ARG A 233 5.76 -15.77 -7.69
C ARG A 233 4.41 -15.09 -7.88
N HIS A 234 4.15 -13.98 -7.20
CA HIS A 234 2.85 -13.31 -7.27
C HIS A 234 2.49 -12.93 -8.71
N TYR A 235 3.45 -12.43 -9.48
CA TYR A 235 3.26 -12.07 -10.88
C TYR A 235 2.81 -13.23 -11.78
N ILE A 236 3.22 -14.47 -11.46
CA ILE A 236 2.81 -15.68 -12.20
C ILE A 236 1.33 -15.95 -11.96
N HIS A 237 0.90 -15.89 -10.70
CA HIS A 237 -0.50 -16.16 -10.34
C HIS A 237 -1.45 -15.02 -10.71
N ALA A 238 -0.95 -13.80 -10.72
CA ALA A 238 -1.66 -12.59 -11.14
C ALA A 238 -1.64 -12.39 -12.66
N LEU A 239 -0.76 -13.08 -13.39
CA LEU A 239 -0.50 -12.88 -14.82
C LEU A 239 -0.17 -11.41 -15.14
N ASP A 240 0.62 -10.77 -14.28
CA ASP A 240 0.92 -9.34 -14.37
C ASP A 240 2.41 -9.09 -14.14
N GLY A 241 3.13 -8.75 -15.21
CA GLY A 241 4.57 -8.45 -15.17
C GLY A 241 4.93 -7.24 -14.29
N ASN A 242 3.99 -6.34 -14.02
CA ASN A 242 4.25 -5.14 -13.22
C ASN A 242 4.58 -5.45 -11.77
N VAL A 243 4.13 -6.60 -11.27
CA VAL A 243 4.38 -7.07 -9.90
C VAL A 243 5.47 -8.15 -9.82
N ALA A 244 6.26 -8.34 -10.88
CA ALA A 244 7.42 -9.24 -10.87
C ALA A 244 8.59 -8.64 -10.06
N PRO A 245 9.44 -9.43 -9.39
CA PRO A 245 10.65 -8.91 -8.77
C PRO A 245 11.53 -8.14 -9.77
N TYR A 246 12.23 -7.10 -9.30
CA TYR A 246 13.25 -6.47 -10.12
C TYR A 246 14.48 -7.36 -10.15
N VAL A 247 14.96 -7.67 -11.36
CA VAL A 247 16.14 -8.52 -11.57
C VAL A 247 17.20 -7.86 -12.46
N ASN A 248 16.83 -6.78 -13.16
CA ASN A 248 17.69 -6.09 -14.11
C ASN A 248 17.53 -4.57 -13.93
N ILE A 249 18.63 -3.83 -14.07
CA ILE A 249 18.65 -2.36 -14.08
C ILE A 249 17.97 -1.76 -15.32
N SER A 250 17.92 -2.49 -16.42
CA SER A 250 17.24 -2.10 -17.66
C SER A 250 15.74 -2.41 -17.66
N ASP A 251 15.18 -2.73 -16.50
CA ASP A 251 13.74 -2.98 -16.35
C ASP A 251 12.94 -1.72 -16.72
N GLN A 252 12.00 -1.86 -17.66
CA GLN A 252 11.19 -0.76 -18.17
C GLN A 252 10.40 -0.06 -17.06
N ARG A 253 10.03 -0.78 -15.99
CA ARG A 253 9.31 -0.21 -14.84
C ARG A 253 10.19 0.74 -14.03
N LEU A 254 11.50 0.47 -13.95
CA LEU A 254 12.47 1.39 -13.33
C LEU A 254 12.65 2.65 -14.19
N HIS A 255 12.72 2.49 -15.52
CA HIS A 255 12.76 3.63 -16.44
C HIS A 255 11.48 4.48 -16.36
N TRP A 256 10.32 3.82 -16.32
CA TRP A 256 9.03 4.48 -16.15
C TRP A 256 8.98 5.31 -14.86
N LEU A 257 9.44 4.77 -13.72
CA LEU A 257 9.51 5.50 -12.44
C LEU A 257 10.41 6.74 -12.51
N ASN A 258 11.57 6.61 -13.16
CA ASN A 258 12.57 7.66 -13.20
C ASN A 258 12.28 8.76 -14.24
N THR A 259 11.50 8.46 -15.27
CA THR A 259 11.28 9.37 -16.39
C THR A 259 9.81 9.57 -16.68
N THR A 260 9.12 8.56 -17.19
CA THR A 260 7.72 8.69 -17.64
C THR A 260 6.79 9.19 -16.55
N PHE A 261 6.87 8.63 -15.35
CA PHE A 261 6.03 9.01 -14.22
C PHE A 261 6.39 10.42 -13.71
N GLN A 262 7.66 10.78 -13.67
CA GLN A 262 8.10 12.13 -13.27
C GLN A 262 7.49 13.18 -14.20
N ASN A 263 7.65 12.97 -15.50
CA ASN A 263 7.13 13.86 -16.54
C ASN A 263 5.60 13.93 -16.49
N TYR A 264 4.93 12.82 -16.18
CA TYR A 264 3.47 12.79 -16.04
C TYR A 264 2.98 13.63 -14.84
N ILE A 265 3.67 13.55 -13.70
CA ILE A 265 3.35 14.42 -12.55
C ILE A 265 3.60 15.89 -12.89
N ASP A 266 4.68 16.20 -13.60
CA ASP A 266 4.99 17.56 -14.04
C ASP A 266 3.94 18.10 -15.03
N ASP A 267 3.47 17.28 -15.97
CA ASP A 267 2.37 17.62 -16.87
C ASP A 267 1.10 17.98 -16.09
N ILE A 268 0.69 17.15 -15.11
CA ILE A 268 -0.47 17.46 -14.28
C ILE A 268 -0.30 18.82 -13.58
N GLN A 269 0.89 19.10 -13.04
CA GLN A 269 1.16 20.37 -12.37
C GLN A 269 1.08 21.56 -13.34
N SER A 270 1.81 21.50 -14.45
CA SER A 270 1.89 22.60 -15.42
C SER A 270 0.56 22.84 -16.13
N THR A 271 -0.11 21.78 -16.56
CA THR A 271 -1.33 21.87 -17.34
C THR A 271 -2.53 22.25 -16.49
N SER A 272 -2.62 21.77 -15.24
CA SER A 272 -3.63 22.27 -14.31
C SER A 272 -3.45 23.77 -14.04
N ALA A 273 -2.21 24.22 -13.81
CA ALA A 273 -1.92 25.63 -13.56
C ALA A 273 -2.27 26.52 -14.77
N SER A 274 -1.91 26.11 -15.99
CA SER A 274 -2.18 26.89 -17.20
C SER A 274 -3.67 26.97 -17.56
N THR A 275 -4.45 25.97 -17.19
CA THR A 275 -5.90 25.89 -17.48
C THR A 275 -6.79 26.35 -16.34
N GLY A 276 -6.21 26.83 -15.22
CA GLY A 276 -6.95 27.32 -14.06
C GLY A 276 -7.58 26.23 -13.18
N TYR A 277 -7.21 24.95 -13.40
CA TYR A 277 -7.63 23.84 -12.55
C TYR A 277 -6.75 23.74 -11.30
N LYS A 278 -7.28 23.11 -10.24
CA LYS A 278 -6.46 22.74 -9.08
C LYS A 278 -5.55 21.57 -9.46
N CYS A 279 -4.28 21.60 -9.06
CA CYS A 279 -3.33 20.51 -9.25
C CYS A 279 -3.22 19.62 -8.00
N LEU A 280 -2.37 18.58 -8.05
CA LEU A 280 -1.93 17.93 -6.80
C LEU A 280 -1.24 18.96 -5.91
N SER A 281 -1.36 18.84 -4.58
CA SER A 281 -0.58 19.71 -3.69
C SER A 281 0.92 19.58 -3.98
N SER A 282 1.68 20.65 -3.79
CA SER A 282 3.13 20.67 -4.03
C SER A 282 3.85 19.58 -3.23
N GLU A 283 3.40 19.33 -2.00
CA GLU A 283 3.92 18.28 -1.14
C GLU A 283 3.61 16.88 -1.68
N THR A 284 2.41 16.67 -2.24
CA THR A 284 2.01 15.37 -2.78
C THR A 284 2.72 15.09 -4.10
N ALA A 285 2.80 16.08 -5.00
CA ALA A 285 3.53 15.97 -6.26
C ALA A 285 5.02 15.71 -6.00
N HIS A 286 5.62 16.47 -5.08
CA HIS A 286 7.01 16.27 -4.69
C HIS A 286 7.23 14.88 -4.07
N ALA A 287 6.35 14.42 -3.17
CA ALA A 287 6.48 13.10 -2.57
C ALA A 287 6.39 11.97 -3.59
N LEU A 288 5.45 12.01 -4.53
CA LEU A 288 5.32 11.01 -5.60
C LEU A 288 6.61 10.91 -6.42
N LYS A 289 7.15 12.06 -6.83
CA LYS A 289 8.41 12.18 -7.57
C LYS A 289 9.61 11.68 -6.75
N PHE A 290 9.72 12.11 -5.50
CA PHE A 290 10.79 11.74 -4.57
C PHE A 290 10.83 10.23 -4.31
N ILE A 291 9.67 9.61 -4.07
CA ILE A 291 9.54 8.16 -3.86
C ILE A 291 9.99 7.40 -5.11
N ALA A 292 9.49 7.78 -6.29
CA ALA A 292 9.84 7.10 -7.54
C ALA A 292 11.34 7.16 -7.83
N LYS A 293 11.98 8.32 -7.62
CA LYS A 293 13.42 8.49 -7.78
C LYS A 293 14.22 7.69 -6.75
N SER A 294 13.80 7.70 -5.48
CA SER A 294 14.43 6.92 -4.41
C SER A 294 14.38 5.42 -4.68
N THR A 295 13.24 4.90 -5.14
CA THR A 295 13.08 3.50 -5.50
C THR A 295 13.98 3.13 -6.67
N PHE A 296 14.03 3.94 -7.72
CA PHE A 296 14.95 3.75 -8.85
C PHE A 296 16.41 3.62 -8.40
N LEU A 297 16.91 4.60 -7.63
CA LEU A 297 18.30 4.62 -7.17
C LEU A 297 18.62 3.43 -6.24
N CYS A 298 17.72 3.14 -5.30
CA CYS A 298 17.90 2.05 -4.35
C CYS A 298 17.91 0.67 -5.03
N VAL A 299 16.97 0.41 -5.96
CA VAL A 299 16.96 -0.86 -6.71
C VAL A 299 18.21 -1.00 -7.56
N GLN A 300 18.66 0.06 -8.22
CA GLN A 300 19.89 0.05 -9.01
C GLN A 300 21.11 -0.30 -8.14
N PHE A 301 21.26 0.33 -6.98
CA PHE A 301 22.35 0.03 -6.04
C PHE A 301 22.29 -1.41 -5.53
N LEU A 302 21.10 -1.90 -5.17
CA LEU A 302 20.95 -3.26 -4.65
C LEU A 302 21.36 -4.33 -5.67
N LEU A 303 20.95 -4.17 -6.92
CA LEU A 303 21.25 -5.12 -7.99
C LEU A 303 22.72 -5.06 -8.46
N THR A 304 23.37 -3.90 -8.37
CA THR A 304 24.73 -3.70 -8.95
C THR A 304 25.85 -3.75 -7.91
N GLN A 305 25.66 -3.14 -6.74
CA GLN A 305 26.70 -2.96 -5.74
C GLN A 305 26.47 -3.85 -4.50
N ALA A 306 25.22 -4.03 -4.08
CA ALA A 306 24.91 -4.85 -2.91
C ALA A 306 24.77 -6.36 -3.19
N GLY A 307 24.86 -6.79 -4.45
CA GLY A 307 24.85 -8.20 -4.84
C GLY A 307 23.49 -8.89 -4.75
N PHE A 308 22.37 -8.15 -4.80
CA PHE A 308 21.04 -8.76 -4.80
C PHE A 308 20.73 -9.40 -6.15
N TYR A 309 20.29 -10.67 -6.15
CA TYR A 309 19.78 -11.33 -7.36
C TYR A 309 18.42 -10.81 -7.80
N TYR A 310 17.62 -10.33 -6.84
CA TYR A 310 16.33 -9.72 -7.10
C TYR A 310 15.97 -8.75 -5.97
N VAL A 311 15.07 -7.79 -6.26
CA VAL A 311 14.57 -6.84 -5.27
C VAL A 311 13.05 -6.91 -5.18
N LEU A 312 12.55 -6.98 -3.93
CA LEU A 312 11.13 -6.92 -3.58
C LEU A 312 10.88 -5.56 -2.91
N THR A 313 10.09 -4.70 -3.54
CA THR A 313 9.90 -3.31 -3.08
C THR A 313 8.90 -3.15 -1.94
N ARG A 314 8.11 -4.18 -1.58
CA ARG A 314 7.17 -4.06 -0.45
C ARG A 314 7.89 -3.74 0.86
N SER A 315 9.12 -4.20 1.06
CA SER A 315 9.91 -3.87 2.26
C SER A 315 10.38 -2.42 2.32
N PHE A 316 10.11 -1.60 1.30
CA PHE A 316 10.44 -0.17 1.23
C PHE A 316 9.29 0.74 1.73
N SER A 317 8.28 0.19 2.40
CA SER A 317 7.23 0.96 3.10
C SER A 317 7.53 1.10 4.60
N SER A 318 6.76 1.96 5.28
CA SER A 318 6.72 2.03 6.73
C SER A 318 5.67 1.08 7.35
N ASP A 319 5.16 0.11 6.59
CA ASP A 319 4.17 -0.87 7.07
C ASP A 319 4.63 -1.61 8.33
N ALA A 320 5.94 -1.87 8.46
CA ALA A 320 6.53 -2.50 9.63
C ALA A 320 6.34 -1.66 10.91
N VAL A 321 6.42 -0.33 10.76
CA VAL A 321 6.15 0.62 11.84
C VAL A 321 4.66 0.61 12.18
N GLU A 322 3.76 0.69 11.18
CA GLU A 322 2.32 0.60 11.41
C GLU A 322 1.90 -0.73 12.05
N ALA A 323 2.51 -1.85 11.64
CA ALA A 323 2.29 -3.17 12.22
C ALA A 323 2.72 -3.22 13.70
N THR A 324 3.85 -2.60 14.02
CA THR A 324 4.35 -2.48 15.40
C THR A 324 3.38 -1.68 16.27
N PHE A 325 2.94 -0.50 15.81
CA PHE A 325 1.93 0.28 16.53
C PHE A 325 0.59 -0.43 16.66
N SER A 326 0.18 -1.17 15.64
CA SER A 326 -1.05 -1.98 15.68
C SER A 326 -0.95 -3.09 16.73
N HIS A 327 0.21 -3.74 16.85
CA HIS A 327 0.46 -4.75 17.87
C HIS A 327 0.42 -4.15 19.28
N ILE A 328 1.07 -3.00 19.47
CA ILE A 328 1.08 -2.27 20.74
C ILE A 328 -0.36 -1.96 21.19
N ARG A 329 -1.20 -1.45 20.28
CA ARG A 329 -2.62 -1.17 20.58
C ARG A 329 -3.40 -2.44 20.90
N LEU A 330 -3.19 -3.52 20.13
CA LEU A 330 -3.87 -4.81 20.35
C LEU A 330 -3.61 -5.36 21.76
N LYS A 331 -2.42 -5.13 22.32
CA LYS A 331 -2.07 -5.57 23.68
C LYS A 331 -2.80 -4.79 24.78
N GLY A 332 -3.33 -3.62 24.47
CA GLY A 332 -4.26 -2.90 25.34
C GLY A 332 -5.66 -3.53 25.44
N GLY A 333 -5.95 -4.58 24.66
CA GLY A 333 -7.27 -5.20 24.62
C GLY A 333 -8.31 -4.23 24.05
N SER A 334 -9.38 -4.00 24.81
CA SER A 334 -10.43 -3.02 24.46
C SER A 334 -10.09 -1.58 24.85
N ASN A 335 -8.88 -1.32 25.37
CA ASN A 335 -8.45 0.03 25.69
C ASN A 335 -7.80 0.69 24.47
N ASP A 336 -8.57 1.54 23.78
CA ASP A 336 -8.09 2.31 22.63
C ASP A 336 -7.01 3.36 23.00
N THR A 337 -6.89 3.71 24.29
CA THR A 337 -5.86 4.62 24.79
C THR A 337 -4.68 3.85 25.37
N THR A 338 -3.63 3.68 24.56
CA THR A 338 -2.38 3.06 25.02
C THR A 338 -1.56 4.06 25.84
N ASP A 339 -1.39 3.81 27.13
CA ASP A 339 -0.46 4.56 27.97
C ASP A 339 1.01 4.13 27.74
N ALA A 340 1.97 4.96 28.16
CA ALA A 340 3.40 4.71 27.95
C ALA A 340 3.87 3.38 28.58
N ARG A 341 3.29 3.00 29.72
CA ARG A 341 3.62 1.74 30.40
C ARG A 341 3.17 0.55 29.56
N ALA A 342 1.93 0.55 29.10
CA ALA A 342 1.38 -0.48 28.23
C ALA A 342 2.17 -0.60 26.92
N ALA A 343 2.57 0.54 26.33
CA ALA A 343 3.41 0.56 25.14
C ALA A 343 4.77 -0.10 25.40
N GLU A 344 5.44 0.24 26.50
CA GLU A 344 6.73 -0.34 26.86
C GLU A 344 6.63 -1.84 27.16
N TYR A 345 5.62 -2.29 27.90
CA TYR A 345 5.39 -3.72 28.13
C TYR A 345 5.13 -4.49 26.82
N ALA A 346 4.35 -3.91 25.90
CA ALA A 346 4.11 -4.51 24.60
C ALA A 346 5.41 -4.62 23.78
N LEU A 347 6.26 -3.59 23.79
CA LEU A 347 7.57 -3.60 23.15
C LEU A 347 8.52 -4.64 23.76
N ARG A 348 8.62 -4.69 25.10
CA ARG A 348 9.39 -5.72 25.81
C ARG A 348 8.91 -7.14 25.45
N GLN A 349 7.59 -7.33 25.30
CA GLN A 349 7.03 -8.60 24.86
C GLN A 349 7.40 -8.94 23.41
N ILE A 350 7.31 -7.97 22.48
CA ILE A 350 7.72 -8.15 21.09
C ILE A 350 9.18 -8.63 21.04
N LEU A 351 10.07 -7.98 21.78
CA LEU A 351 11.50 -8.32 21.82
C LEU A 351 11.76 -9.71 22.41
N ARG A 352 11.00 -10.13 23.44
CA ARG A 352 11.16 -11.45 24.07
C ARG A 352 10.57 -12.60 23.23
N THR A 353 9.46 -12.35 22.55
CA THR A 353 8.71 -13.42 21.86
C THR A 353 8.99 -13.48 20.36
N GLY A 354 9.49 -12.40 19.77
CA GLY A 354 9.60 -12.24 18.31
C GLY A 354 8.25 -12.15 17.59
N ILE A 355 7.13 -12.12 18.32
CA ILE A 355 5.79 -12.15 17.73
C ILE A 355 5.32 -10.73 17.43
N LEU A 356 5.31 -10.36 16.16
CA LEU A 356 4.65 -9.17 15.64
C LEU A 356 3.34 -9.58 14.93
N LYS A 357 2.22 -9.36 15.60
CA LYS A 357 0.87 -9.59 15.03
C LYS A 357 0.13 -8.26 14.89
N SER A 358 -0.12 -7.84 13.65
CA SER A 358 -0.99 -6.70 13.36
C SER A 358 -2.47 -7.10 13.49
N SER A 359 -3.33 -6.15 13.81
CA SER A 359 -4.79 -6.38 13.71
C SER A 359 -5.19 -6.60 12.25
N SER A 360 -6.28 -7.32 12.01
CA SER A 360 -6.86 -7.48 10.67
C SER A 360 -7.35 -6.16 10.07
N SER A 361 -7.58 -5.15 10.91
CA SER A 361 -7.97 -3.78 10.53
C SER A 361 -6.79 -2.82 10.36
N ALA A 362 -5.55 -3.25 10.60
CA ALA A 362 -4.37 -2.41 10.42
C ALA A 362 -4.18 -2.03 8.95
N ASN A 363 -3.75 -0.79 8.69
CA ASN A 363 -3.58 -0.24 7.34
C ASN A 363 -2.31 -0.72 6.62
N THR A 364 -1.87 -1.95 6.88
CA THR A 364 -0.64 -2.50 6.27
C THR A 364 -0.88 -3.07 4.88
N ALA A 365 0.11 -2.98 3.99
CA ALA A 365 0.00 -3.54 2.66
C ALA A 365 -0.08 -5.09 2.62
N ARG A 366 0.18 -5.80 3.74
CA ARG A 366 0.02 -7.27 3.83
C ARG A 366 -1.44 -7.71 3.56
N THR A 367 -2.41 -6.89 3.97
CA THR A 367 -3.85 -7.10 3.74
C THR A 367 -4.23 -6.97 2.26
N LEU A 368 -3.35 -6.39 1.43
CA LEU A 368 -3.57 -6.10 0.00
C LEU A 368 -3.09 -7.22 -0.94
N SER A 369 -2.49 -8.30 -0.41
CA SER A 369 -1.98 -9.43 -1.21
C SER A 369 -3.07 -10.17 -2.00
N HIS A 370 -4.34 -9.91 -1.70
CA HIS A 370 -5.52 -10.51 -2.33
C HIS A 370 -6.17 -9.65 -3.43
N ILE A 371 -5.62 -8.48 -3.80
CA ILE A 371 -6.25 -7.61 -4.81
C ILE A 371 -6.36 -8.29 -6.20
N SER A 372 -5.65 -9.40 -6.44
CA SER A 372 -5.71 -10.17 -7.70
C SER A 372 -6.85 -11.20 -7.77
N ARG A 373 -7.61 -11.46 -6.69
CA ARG A 373 -8.84 -12.28 -6.78
C ARG A 373 -9.93 -11.73 -5.86
N ASN A 374 -11.08 -11.39 -6.45
CA ASN A 374 -12.35 -11.34 -5.73
C ASN A 374 -12.65 -12.75 -5.20
N GLU A 375 -12.06 -13.11 -4.08
CA GLU A 375 -12.69 -14.09 -3.22
C GLU A 375 -13.84 -13.37 -2.52
N LEU A 376 -15.03 -13.92 -2.67
CA LEU A 376 -16.19 -13.55 -1.89
C LEU A 376 -15.75 -13.47 -0.43
N SER A 377 -16.07 -12.37 0.24
CA SER A 377 -15.80 -12.18 1.66
C SER A 377 -16.23 -13.42 2.43
N HIS A 378 -15.29 -14.22 2.92
CA HIS A 378 -15.59 -15.17 3.98
C HIS A 378 -16.08 -14.33 5.16
N GLN A 379 -17.37 -14.47 5.46
CA GLN A 379 -17.92 -14.05 6.73
C GLN A 379 -17.07 -14.66 7.85
N ARG A 380 -16.92 -13.88 8.92
CA ARG A 380 -16.20 -14.24 10.14
C ARG A 380 -16.58 -15.66 10.59
N SER A 381 -15.65 -16.60 10.49
CA SER A 381 -15.71 -17.81 11.31
C SER A 381 -15.16 -17.46 12.69
N THR A 382 -16.08 -17.19 13.61
CA THR A 382 -15.85 -17.41 15.04
C THR A 382 -15.28 -18.82 15.23
N VAL A 383 -14.31 -18.93 16.12
CA VAL A 383 -13.73 -20.19 16.58
C VAL A 383 -14.87 -21.12 17.00
N ALA A 384 -15.16 -22.12 16.17
CA ALA A 384 -15.91 -23.31 16.52
C ALA A 384 -15.07 -24.49 16.02
N GLU A 385 -15.02 -25.51 16.86
CA GLU A 385 -14.21 -26.71 16.72
C GLU A 385 -14.38 -27.37 15.36
N PHE A 386 -13.35 -28.10 14.94
CA PHE A 386 -13.32 -28.92 13.73
C PHE A 386 -14.53 -29.86 13.69
N ALA A 387 -15.60 -29.42 13.03
CA ALA A 387 -16.58 -30.29 12.42
C ALA A 387 -16.21 -30.38 10.94
N GLU A 388 -16.06 -31.60 10.44
CA GLU A 388 -15.96 -31.89 9.01
C GLU A 388 -17.13 -31.20 8.31
N GLU A 389 -16.85 -30.16 7.52
CA GLU A 389 -17.83 -29.59 6.60
C GLU A 389 -18.08 -30.65 5.52
N ASP A 390 -19.25 -31.29 5.60
CA ASP A 390 -19.83 -32.05 4.49
C ASP A 390 -19.82 -31.17 3.24
N VAL A 391 -18.90 -31.49 2.33
CA VAL A 391 -18.86 -30.91 1.00
C VAL A 391 -20.11 -31.42 0.29
N GLU A 392 -21.17 -30.62 0.27
CA GLU A 392 -22.30 -30.89 -0.64
C GLU A 392 -21.74 -30.99 -2.07
N GLU A 393 -21.67 -32.22 -2.56
CA GLU A 393 -21.38 -32.52 -3.95
C GLU A 393 -22.47 -31.87 -4.80
N LEU A 394 -22.11 -30.74 -5.42
CA LEU A 394 -22.94 -30.16 -6.46
C LEU A 394 -22.91 -31.10 -7.67
N PHE A 395 -23.75 -32.12 -7.66
CA PHE A 395 -23.98 -33.02 -8.78
C PHE A 395 -24.57 -32.21 -9.93
N LEU A 396 -23.79 -32.00 -10.98
CA LEU A 396 -24.29 -31.44 -12.23
C LEU A 396 -25.06 -32.55 -12.97
N PRO A 397 -26.38 -32.39 -13.17
CA PRO A 397 -27.18 -33.36 -13.92
C PRO A 397 -26.61 -33.57 -15.31
N THR A 398 -26.66 -34.80 -15.82
CA THR A 398 -26.13 -35.20 -17.13
C THR A 398 -26.68 -34.33 -18.26
N ASP A 399 -27.93 -33.89 -18.13
CA ASP A 399 -28.64 -33.02 -19.08
C ASP A 399 -27.96 -31.65 -19.24
N LEU A 400 -27.35 -31.14 -18.16
CA LEU A 400 -26.66 -29.86 -18.14
C LEU A 400 -25.30 -29.94 -18.86
N ARG A 401 -24.63 -31.10 -18.80
CA ARG A 401 -23.41 -31.38 -19.58
C ARG A 401 -23.70 -31.40 -21.08
N PHE A 402 -24.79 -32.04 -21.49
CA PHE A 402 -25.22 -32.05 -22.88
C PHE A 402 -25.62 -30.64 -23.36
N LYS A 403 -26.31 -29.87 -22.52
CA LYS A 403 -26.67 -28.47 -22.84
C LYS A 403 -25.45 -27.57 -23.01
N ILE A 404 -24.41 -27.74 -22.21
CA ILE A 404 -23.15 -26.98 -22.35
C ILE A 404 -22.44 -27.34 -23.67
N HIS A 405 -22.43 -28.61 -24.05
CA HIS A 405 -21.86 -29.05 -25.33
C HIS A 405 -22.71 -28.62 -26.54
N SER A 406 -24.02 -28.43 -26.37
CA SER A 406 -24.94 -27.98 -27.43
C SER A 406 -25.03 -26.46 -27.57
N LEU A 407 -24.34 -25.67 -26.74
CA LEU A 407 -24.24 -24.21 -26.92
C LEU A 407 -23.32 -23.91 -28.12
N GLN A 408 -23.81 -24.16 -29.33
CA GLN A 408 -23.26 -23.58 -30.55
C GLN A 408 -23.61 -22.09 -30.59
N ARG A 409 -22.61 -21.29 -30.98
CA ARG A 409 -22.65 -19.83 -31.13
C ARG A 409 -23.88 -19.40 -31.93
N ASN A 410 -24.92 -18.95 -31.24
CA ASN A 410 -25.99 -18.21 -31.86
C ASN A 410 -25.99 -16.82 -31.23
N GLU A 411 -25.62 -15.85 -32.06
CA GLU A 411 -25.58 -14.41 -31.83
C GLU A 411 -24.54 -13.97 -30.79
N ILE A 412 -23.55 -13.19 -31.26
CA ILE A 412 -22.74 -12.36 -30.36
C ILE A 412 -23.74 -11.31 -29.83
N PRO A 413 -24.10 -11.32 -28.53
CA PRO A 413 -24.96 -10.28 -28.01
C PRO A 413 -24.31 -8.91 -28.28
N GLU A 414 -25.11 -7.88 -28.57
CA GLU A 414 -24.58 -6.51 -28.54
C GLU A 414 -23.77 -6.31 -27.25
N MET A 415 -22.53 -5.85 -27.39
CA MET A 415 -21.51 -5.93 -26.36
C MET A 415 -21.68 -4.88 -25.26
N ASN A 416 -22.86 -4.82 -24.64
CA ASN A 416 -23.13 -3.90 -23.54
C ASN A 416 -22.58 -4.42 -22.20
N LEU A 417 -22.49 -3.54 -21.20
CA LEU A 417 -21.88 -3.85 -19.90
C LEU A 417 -22.60 -4.99 -19.13
N TYR A 418 -23.89 -5.22 -19.43
CA TYR A 418 -24.65 -6.37 -18.92
C TYR A 418 -24.15 -7.67 -19.55
N SER A 419 -24.07 -7.74 -20.88
CA SER A 419 -23.55 -8.91 -21.60
C SER A 419 -22.11 -9.24 -21.22
N ALA A 420 -21.25 -8.23 -21.02
CA ALA A 420 -19.88 -8.40 -20.55
C ALA A 420 -19.81 -8.97 -19.12
N SER A 421 -20.68 -8.49 -18.22
CA SER A 421 -20.79 -9.00 -16.85
C SER A 421 -21.27 -10.45 -16.82
N VAL A 422 -22.24 -10.79 -17.67
CA VAL A 422 -22.73 -12.17 -17.85
C VAL A 422 -21.63 -13.05 -18.44
N ALA A 423 -20.93 -12.60 -19.49
CA ALA A 423 -19.83 -13.34 -20.11
C ALA A 423 -18.69 -13.62 -19.12
N PHE A 424 -18.31 -12.65 -18.28
CA PHE A 424 -17.31 -12.84 -17.23
C PHE A 424 -17.73 -13.91 -16.21
N LEU A 425 -18.99 -13.85 -15.74
CA LEU A 425 -19.56 -14.84 -14.82
C LEU A 425 -19.62 -16.23 -15.45
N SER A 426 -20.14 -16.33 -16.67
CA SER A 426 -20.21 -17.57 -17.43
C SER A 426 -18.83 -18.17 -17.65
N GLY A 427 -17.84 -17.35 -18.05
CA GLY A 427 -16.45 -17.78 -18.22
C GLY A 427 -15.81 -18.25 -16.91
N TYR A 428 -16.08 -17.56 -15.80
CA TYR A 428 -15.61 -17.97 -14.47
C TYR A 428 -16.22 -19.30 -14.02
N ILE A 429 -17.54 -19.48 -14.23
CA ILE A 429 -18.24 -20.74 -13.95
C ILE A 429 -17.63 -21.86 -14.80
N ILE A 430 -17.48 -21.66 -16.11
CA ILE A 430 -16.85 -22.63 -17.02
C ILE A 430 -15.43 -22.99 -16.55
N MET A 431 -14.60 -21.99 -16.22
CA MET A 431 -13.24 -22.23 -15.72
C MET A 431 -13.25 -23.06 -14.41
N LYS A 432 -14.14 -22.75 -13.47
CA LYS A 432 -14.27 -23.50 -12.21
C LYS A 432 -14.76 -24.93 -12.44
N LEU A 433 -15.71 -25.12 -13.36
CA LEU A 433 -16.20 -26.43 -13.78
C LEU A 433 -15.10 -27.25 -14.45
N GLN A 434 -14.37 -26.67 -15.41
CA GLN A 434 -13.24 -27.33 -16.09
C GLN A 434 -12.13 -27.72 -15.11
N LYS A 435 -11.79 -26.85 -14.14
CA LYS A 435 -10.83 -27.18 -13.08
C LYS A 435 -11.29 -28.33 -12.21
N LYS A 436 -12.58 -28.42 -11.87
CA LYS A 436 -13.13 -29.57 -11.13
C LYS A 436 -13.18 -30.85 -11.98
N ILE A 437 -13.56 -30.76 -13.25
CA ILE A 437 -13.58 -31.89 -14.19
C ILE A 437 -12.18 -32.48 -14.35
N ASN A 438 -11.15 -31.64 -14.53
CA ASN A 438 -9.75 -32.07 -14.62
C ASN A 438 -9.21 -32.70 -13.32
N VAL A 439 -9.80 -32.37 -12.16
CA VAL A 439 -9.45 -33.01 -10.88
C VAL A 439 -10.14 -34.38 -10.74
N MET A 440 -11.36 -34.53 -11.24
CA MET A 440 -12.07 -35.83 -11.24
C MET A 440 -11.51 -36.81 -12.28
N THR A 441 -10.99 -36.34 -13.43
CA THR A 441 -10.33 -37.20 -14.43
C THR A 441 -8.87 -37.53 -14.10
N ALA A 442 -8.31 -36.92 -13.05
CA ALA A 442 -6.96 -37.19 -12.55
C ALA A 442 -6.93 -38.13 -11.32
N LEU A 443 -8.05 -38.80 -11.01
CA LEU A 443 -8.05 -39.93 -10.09
C LEU A 443 -7.40 -41.13 -10.82
N PRO A 444 -6.38 -41.78 -10.23
CA PRO A 444 -5.64 -42.85 -10.89
C PRO A 444 -6.53 -44.08 -11.07
N HIS A 445 -6.50 -44.65 -12.28
CA HIS A 445 -6.75 -46.08 -12.47
C HIS A 445 -5.55 -46.89 -11.98
#